data_AF-Q7L5A8-F1
#
_entry.id   AF-Q7L5A8-F1
#
_cell.length_a   1.000
_cell.length_b   1.000
_cell.length_c   1.000
_cell.angle_alpha   90.00
_cell.angle_beta   90.00
_cell.angle_gamma   90.00
#
_symmetry.space_group_name_H-M   'P 1'
#
loop_
_entity.id
_entity.type
_entity.pdbx_description
1 polymer ?
#
loop_
_entity_poly.entity_id
_entity_poly.type
_entity_poly.pdbx_seq_one_letter_code
_entity_poly.pdbx_strand_id
1 'polypeptide(L)'
;MAPAPPPAASFSPSEVQRRLAAGACWVRRGARLYDLSSFVRHHPGGEQLLRARAGQDISADLDGPPHRHSANARRWLEQYYVGELRGEQQGSMENEPVALEETQKTDPAMEPRFKVVDWDKDLVDWRKPLLWQVGHLGEKYDEWVHQPVTRPIRLFHSDLIEGLSKTVWYSVPIIWVPLVLYLSWSYYRTFAQGNVRLFTSFTTEYTVAVPKSMFPGLFMLGTFLWSLIEYLIHRFLFHMKPPSDSYYLIMLHFVMHGQHHKAPFDGSRLVFPPVPASLVIGVFYLCMQLILPEAVGGTVFAGGLLGYVLYDMTHYYLHFGSPHKGSYLYSLKAHHVKHHFAHQKSGFGISTKLWDYCFHTLTPEKPHLKTQ
;
A
#
# COMPACT_ATOMS: atom_id res chain seq x y z
N MET A 1 -27.55 -19.74 -21.39
CA MET A 1 -27.14 -18.31 -21.42
C MET A 1 -27.21 -17.79 -20.00
N ALA A 2 -26.10 -17.26 -19.46
CA ALA A 2 -26.18 -16.51 -18.21
C ALA A 2 -27.03 -15.25 -18.44
N PRO A 3 -27.88 -14.85 -17.48
CA PRO A 3 -28.70 -13.66 -17.62
C PRO A 3 -27.81 -12.43 -17.85
N ALA A 4 -28.27 -11.52 -18.71
CA ALA A 4 -27.60 -10.24 -18.91
C ALA A 4 -27.41 -9.56 -17.54
N PRO A 5 -26.24 -8.95 -17.27
CA PRO A 5 -26.03 -8.21 -16.03
C PRO A 5 -27.15 -7.17 -15.87
N PRO A 6 -27.66 -6.96 -14.65
CA PRO A 6 -28.74 -6.01 -14.41
C PRO A 6 -28.36 -4.64 -15.00
N PRO A 7 -29.32 -3.90 -15.59
CA PRO A 7 -29.05 -2.58 -16.11
C PRO A 7 -28.41 -1.72 -15.01
N ALA A 8 -27.38 -0.97 -15.37
CA ALA A 8 -26.71 -0.08 -14.43
C ALA A 8 -27.76 0.82 -13.76
N ALA A 9 -27.68 0.95 -12.43
CA ALA A 9 -28.62 1.79 -11.68
C ALA A 9 -28.59 3.22 -12.26
N SER A 10 -29.76 3.78 -12.54
CA SER A 10 -29.86 5.14 -13.08
C SER A 10 -30.25 6.10 -11.96
N PHE A 11 -29.54 7.23 -11.82
CA PHE A 11 -29.81 8.25 -10.80
C PHE A 11 -30.24 9.55 -11.46
N SER A 12 -31.23 10.23 -10.89
CA SER A 12 -31.59 11.59 -11.28
C SER A 12 -30.65 12.64 -10.67
N PRO A 13 -30.50 13.83 -11.27
CA PRO A 13 -29.72 14.92 -10.68
C PRO A 13 -30.15 15.29 -9.25
N SER A 14 -31.45 15.24 -8.97
CA SER A 14 -31.99 15.52 -7.63
C SER A 14 -31.59 14.47 -6.59
N GLU A 15 -31.51 13.19 -6.98
CA GLU A 15 -31.01 12.11 -6.11
C GLU A 15 -29.54 12.28 -5.79
N VAL A 16 -28.73 12.60 -6.80
CA VAL A 16 -27.30 12.88 -6.60
C VAL A 16 -27.14 14.06 -5.65
N GLN A 17 -27.87 15.16 -5.87
CA GLN A 17 -27.81 16.34 -5.00
C GLN A 17 -28.21 16.04 -3.56
N ARG A 18 -29.25 15.22 -3.34
CA ARG A 18 -29.65 14.77 -1.98
C ARG A 18 -28.53 13.97 -1.30
N ARG A 19 -27.85 13.09 -2.03
CA ARG A 19 -26.72 12.32 -1.48
C ARG A 19 -25.53 13.22 -1.14
N LEU A 20 -25.20 14.18 -2.00
CA LEU A 20 -24.16 15.17 -1.74
C LEU A 20 -24.48 16.02 -0.50
N ALA A 21 -25.74 16.47 -0.36
CA ALA A 21 -26.21 17.21 0.81
C ALA A 21 -26.14 16.39 2.11
N ALA A 22 -26.29 15.06 2.02
CA ALA A 22 -26.08 14.12 3.13
C ALA A 22 -24.60 13.85 3.44
N GLY A 23 -23.66 14.48 2.73
CA GLY A 23 -22.22 14.35 2.96
C GLY A 23 -21.55 13.24 2.15
N ALA A 24 -22.25 12.60 1.21
CA ALA A 24 -21.64 11.62 0.31
C ALA A 24 -20.65 12.31 -0.64
N CYS A 25 -19.53 11.67 -0.94
CA CYS A 25 -18.53 12.16 -1.89
C CYS A 25 -18.71 11.43 -3.23
N TRP A 26 -19.75 11.82 -3.96
CA TRP A 26 -20.01 11.27 -5.30
C TRP A 26 -19.30 12.12 -6.35
N VAL A 27 -18.69 11.48 -7.34
CA VAL A 27 -18.08 12.17 -8.49
C VAL A 27 -18.60 11.56 -9.79
N ARG A 28 -18.56 12.33 -10.89
CA ARG A 28 -18.94 11.82 -12.21
C ARG A 28 -17.78 11.78 -13.17
N ARG A 29 -17.89 10.92 -14.18
CA ARG A 29 -17.00 10.87 -15.34
C ARG A 29 -17.85 10.64 -16.59
N GLY A 30 -18.13 11.71 -17.33
CA GLY A 30 -19.23 11.70 -18.30
C GLY A 30 -20.56 11.42 -17.60
N ALA A 31 -21.30 10.41 -18.07
CA ALA A 31 -22.55 9.94 -17.46
C ALA A 31 -22.35 9.00 -16.24
N ARG A 32 -21.17 8.43 -16.03
CA ARG A 32 -20.93 7.44 -14.98
C ARG A 32 -20.74 8.10 -13.61
N LEU A 33 -21.38 7.54 -12.58
CA LEU A 33 -21.32 8.00 -11.21
C LEU A 33 -20.49 7.03 -10.34
N TYR A 34 -19.70 7.60 -9.44
CA TYR A 34 -18.83 6.87 -8.51
C TYR A 34 -19.02 7.37 -7.09
N ASP A 35 -19.23 6.47 -6.14
CA ASP A 35 -19.31 6.79 -4.72
C ASP A 35 -17.95 6.64 -4.05
N LEU A 36 -17.23 7.74 -3.89
CA LEU A 36 -15.91 7.76 -3.26
C LEU A 36 -15.96 7.98 -1.75
N SER A 37 -17.15 7.97 -1.12
CA SER A 37 -17.31 8.34 0.30
C SER A 37 -16.39 7.55 1.24
N SER A 38 -16.24 6.25 1.01
CA SER A 38 -15.34 5.37 1.79
C SER A 38 -13.87 5.50 1.39
N PHE A 39 -13.56 6.10 0.25
CA PHE A 39 -12.20 6.31 -0.25
C PHE A 39 -11.60 7.67 0.13
N VAL A 40 -12.43 8.65 0.50
CA VAL A 40 -11.99 10.04 0.79
C VAL A 40 -10.74 10.10 1.68
N ARG A 41 -10.73 9.36 2.81
CA ARG A 41 -9.62 9.32 3.78
C ARG A 41 -8.35 8.65 3.25
N HIS A 42 -8.52 7.76 2.30
CA HIS A 42 -7.45 6.96 1.71
C HIS A 42 -6.72 7.71 0.59
N HIS A 43 -7.36 8.74 0.02
CA HIS A 43 -6.82 9.45 -1.14
C HIS A 43 -5.44 10.10 -0.85
N PRO A 44 -4.42 9.83 -1.69
CA PRO A 44 -3.07 10.38 -1.51
C PRO A 44 -2.99 11.90 -1.61
N GLY A 45 -3.86 12.51 -2.41
CA GLY A 45 -3.95 13.98 -2.54
C GLY A 45 -4.61 14.67 -1.35
N GLY A 46 -5.05 13.91 -0.35
CA GLY A 46 -5.79 14.38 0.82
C GLY A 46 -7.30 14.40 0.61
N GLU A 47 -8.02 14.34 1.73
CA GLU A 47 -9.48 14.29 1.78
C GLU A 47 -10.16 15.50 1.12
N GLN A 48 -9.61 16.69 1.39
CA GLN A 48 -10.18 17.95 0.95
C GLN A 48 -10.25 18.04 -0.58
N LEU A 49 -9.28 17.44 -1.30
CA LEU A 49 -9.24 17.47 -2.75
C LEU A 49 -10.43 16.70 -3.35
N LEU A 50 -10.74 15.51 -2.83
CA LEU A 50 -11.90 14.74 -3.28
C LEU A 50 -13.22 15.39 -2.84
N ARG A 51 -13.30 15.89 -1.60
CA ARG A 51 -14.52 16.59 -1.13
C ARG A 51 -14.82 17.83 -1.97
N ALA A 52 -13.81 18.59 -2.37
CA ALA A 52 -13.96 19.75 -3.25
C ALA A 52 -14.41 19.41 -4.67
N ARG A 53 -14.31 18.13 -5.08
CA ARG A 53 -14.77 17.60 -6.36
C ARG A 53 -16.09 16.85 -6.27
N ALA A 54 -16.70 16.78 -5.08
CA ALA A 54 -17.98 16.13 -4.91
C ALA A 54 -19.05 16.82 -5.80
N GLY A 55 -19.79 16.01 -6.55
CA GLY A 55 -20.77 16.42 -7.56
C GLY A 55 -20.20 16.82 -8.92
N GLN A 56 -18.88 16.88 -9.07
CA GLN A 56 -18.24 17.39 -10.28
C GLN A 56 -17.79 16.28 -11.23
N ASP A 57 -17.58 16.66 -12.50
CA ASP A 57 -16.95 15.80 -13.49
C ASP A 57 -15.43 15.80 -13.29
N ILE A 58 -14.89 14.65 -12.93
CA ILE A 58 -13.46 14.47 -12.71
C ILE A 58 -12.71 13.99 -13.96
N SER A 59 -13.36 13.93 -15.13
CA SER A 59 -12.73 13.45 -16.37
C SER A 59 -11.43 14.21 -16.68
N ALA A 60 -11.44 15.53 -16.53
CA ALA A 60 -10.25 16.36 -16.73
C ALA A 60 -9.24 16.23 -15.58
N ASP A 61 -9.69 16.02 -14.34
CA ASP A 61 -8.80 15.88 -13.17
C ASP A 61 -7.99 14.57 -13.23
N LEU A 62 -8.49 13.52 -13.89
CA LEU A 62 -7.77 12.23 -14.01
C LEU A 62 -6.49 12.33 -14.85
N ASP A 63 -6.48 13.20 -15.87
CA ASP A 63 -5.34 13.46 -16.74
C ASP A 63 -4.64 14.81 -16.44
N GLY A 64 -5.22 15.61 -15.54
CA GLY A 64 -4.83 16.99 -15.28
C GLY A 64 -3.86 17.20 -14.12
N PRO A 65 -3.40 18.46 -13.91
CA PRO A 65 -2.55 18.82 -12.79
C PRO A 65 -3.24 18.56 -11.45
N PRO A 66 -2.48 18.23 -10.38
CA PRO A 66 -1.02 18.27 -10.30
C PRO A 66 -0.31 17.04 -10.88
N HIS A 67 -1.02 15.94 -11.19
CA HIS A 67 -0.43 14.75 -11.81
C HIS A 67 -1.48 13.88 -12.49
N ARG A 68 -1.06 13.21 -13.56
CA ARG A 68 -1.88 12.20 -14.23
C ARG A 68 -1.98 10.94 -13.36
N HIS A 69 -3.21 10.45 -13.17
CA HIS A 69 -3.45 9.19 -12.46
C HIS A 69 -2.89 8.01 -13.26
N SER A 70 -2.56 6.89 -12.60
CA SER A 70 -2.08 5.67 -13.27
C SER A 70 -3.23 4.84 -13.86
N ALA A 71 -2.90 3.82 -14.68
CA ALA A 71 -3.90 2.87 -15.16
C ALA A 71 -4.56 2.10 -14.00
N ASN A 72 -3.77 1.72 -12.99
CA ASN A 72 -4.27 1.08 -11.78
C ASN A 72 -5.22 1.99 -10.99
N ALA A 73 -4.90 3.29 -10.85
CA ALA A 73 -5.80 4.24 -10.19
C ALA A 73 -7.15 4.38 -10.93
N ARG A 74 -7.16 4.37 -12.27
CA ARG A 74 -8.40 4.36 -13.06
C ARG A 74 -9.17 3.06 -12.88
N ARG A 75 -8.51 1.90 -12.94
CA ARG A 75 -9.14 0.61 -12.66
C ARG A 75 -9.68 0.53 -11.23
N TRP A 76 -9.02 1.19 -10.28
CA TRP A 76 -9.46 1.29 -8.90
C TRP A 76 -10.74 2.12 -8.78
N LEU A 77 -10.83 3.26 -9.48
CA LEU A 77 -12.05 4.08 -9.55
C LEU A 77 -13.27 3.27 -10.00
N GLU A 78 -13.11 2.36 -10.96
CA GLU A 78 -14.21 1.49 -11.44
C GLU A 78 -14.83 0.62 -10.34
N GLN A 79 -14.12 0.37 -9.24
CA GLN A 79 -14.63 -0.39 -8.10
C GLN A 79 -15.60 0.41 -7.22
N TYR A 80 -15.71 1.72 -7.45
CA TYR A 80 -16.66 2.62 -6.80
C TYR A 80 -17.82 3.02 -7.70
N TYR A 81 -17.91 2.45 -8.91
CA TYR A 81 -19.01 2.72 -9.83
C TYR A 81 -20.34 2.28 -9.23
N VAL A 82 -21.32 3.19 -9.23
CA VAL A 82 -22.66 2.93 -8.68
C VAL A 82 -23.76 2.94 -9.74
N GLY A 83 -23.52 3.55 -10.90
CA GLY A 83 -24.53 3.68 -11.93
C GLY A 83 -24.32 4.86 -12.89
N GLU A 84 -25.37 5.26 -13.60
CA GLU A 84 -25.34 6.35 -14.57
C GLU A 84 -26.28 7.49 -14.18
N LEU A 85 -25.91 8.72 -14.49
CA LEU A 85 -26.76 9.89 -14.38
C LEU A 85 -27.76 9.89 -15.54
N ARG A 86 -29.06 9.95 -15.23
CA ARG A 86 -30.11 10.10 -16.24
C ARG A 86 -29.88 11.40 -17.01
N GLY A 87 -29.76 11.30 -18.33
CA GLY A 87 -29.77 12.48 -19.20
C GLY A 87 -31.07 13.25 -18.99
N GLU A 88 -31.00 14.58 -19.09
CA GLU A 88 -32.19 15.40 -19.26
C GLU A 88 -32.89 14.88 -20.52
N GLN A 89 -34.06 14.25 -20.37
CA GLN A 89 -34.92 14.03 -21.51
C GLN A 89 -35.28 15.42 -22.02
N GLN A 90 -34.57 15.84 -23.06
CA GLN A 90 -34.97 16.96 -23.90
C GLN A 90 -36.42 16.67 -24.28
N GLY A 91 -37.32 17.46 -23.70
CA GLY A 91 -38.75 17.26 -23.82
C GLY A 91 -39.10 17.08 -25.28
N SER A 92 -39.70 15.94 -25.59
CA SER A 92 -40.35 15.67 -26.86
C SER A 92 -41.47 16.69 -27.05
N MET A 93 -41.15 17.86 -27.59
CA MET A 93 -42.13 18.60 -28.37
C MET A 93 -42.15 17.96 -29.74
N GLU A 94 -43.14 17.09 -29.92
CA GLU A 94 -43.64 16.67 -31.21
C GLU A 94 -43.85 17.91 -32.09
N ASN A 95 -43.17 17.95 -33.24
CA ASN A 95 -43.67 18.44 -34.51
C ASN A 95 -42.60 18.16 -35.59
N GLU A 96 -42.93 17.24 -36.49
CA GLU A 96 -42.35 17.05 -37.84
C GLU A 96 -42.45 18.34 -38.70
N PRO A 97 -41.88 18.42 -39.95
CA PRO A 97 -41.01 17.49 -40.69
C PRO A 97 -39.76 18.13 -41.37
N VAL A 98 -38.78 17.26 -41.61
CA VAL A 98 -37.94 17.06 -42.82
C VAL A 98 -37.59 18.28 -43.72
N ALA A 99 -36.31 18.68 -43.70
CA ALA A 99 -35.58 19.09 -44.92
C ALA A 99 -34.04 19.10 -44.71
N LEU A 100 -33.39 18.16 -45.41
CA LEU A 100 -32.13 18.23 -46.17
C LEU A 100 -30.85 18.86 -45.58
N GLU A 101 -29.83 17.99 -45.59
CA GLU A 101 -28.45 18.18 -46.04
C GLU A 101 -27.36 18.73 -45.10
N GLU A 102 -26.44 17.79 -44.83
CA GLU A 102 -24.99 17.92 -44.75
C GLU A 102 -24.39 19.01 -43.84
N THR A 103 -23.94 18.56 -42.67
CA THR A 103 -22.73 19.13 -42.08
C THR A 103 -21.89 18.02 -41.47
N GLN A 104 -20.82 17.68 -42.18
CA GLN A 104 -19.73 16.88 -41.66
C GLN A 104 -19.04 17.60 -40.49
N LYS A 105 -18.43 16.78 -39.61
CA LYS A 105 -17.44 17.12 -38.58
C LYS A 105 -17.99 17.69 -37.28
N THR A 106 -18.35 16.78 -36.38
CA THR A 106 -17.71 16.78 -35.04
C THR A 106 -17.51 15.32 -34.66
N ASP A 107 -16.25 14.93 -34.51
CA ASP A 107 -15.84 13.63 -33.98
C ASP A 107 -15.83 13.80 -32.45
N PRO A 108 -16.89 13.42 -31.71
CA PRO A 108 -16.91 13.62 -30.28
C PRO A 108 -16.09 12.49 -29.69
N ALA A 109 -14.85 12.84 -29.33
CA ALA A 109 -13.95 12.13 -28.43
C ALA A 109 -14.54 10.81 -27.92
N MET A 110 -14.21 9.72 -28.62
CA MET A 110 -14.58 8.35 -28.29
C MET A 110 -14.28 8.10 -26.81
N GLU A 111 -15.30 8.28 -25.96
CA GLU A 111 -15.21 8.03 -24.54
C GLU A 111 -14.78 6.57 -24.39
N PRO A 112 -13.64 6.27 -23.75
CA PRO A 112 -13.25 4.89 -23.62
C PRO A 112 -14.29 4.23 -22.71
N ARG A 113 -15.11 3.34 -23.27
CA ARG A 113 -16.06 2.51 -22.53
C ARG A 113 -15.27 1.63 -21.55
N PHE A 114 -15.03 2.13 -20.34
CA PHE A 114 -14.42 1.33 -19.28
C PHE A 114 -15.44 0.28 -18.82
N LYS A 115 -15.14 -0.98 -19.15
CA LYS A 115 -15.96 -2.15 -18.79
C LYS A 115 -16.10 -2.22 -17.27
N VAL A 116 -17.33 -2.45 -16.80
CA VAL A 116 -17.57 -2.96 -15.44
C VAL A 116 -16.65 -4.17 -15.24
N VAL A 117 -15.92 -4.18 -14.12
CA VAL A 117 -14.91 -5.22 -13.90
C VAL A 117 -15.61 -6.56 -13.75
N ASP A 118 -15.54 -7.38 -14.81
CA ASP A 118 -16.13 -8.70 -14.86
C ASP A 118 -15.21 -9.69 -14.13
N TRP A 119 -15.44 -9.85 -12.84
CA TRP A 119 -14.60 -10.64 -11.96
C TRP A 119 -14.70 -12.15 -12.19
N ASP A 120 -15.77 -12.62 -12.86
CA ASP A 120 -15.86 -14.01 -13.29
C ASP A 120 -14.82 -14.31 -14.39
N LYS A 121 -14.18 -13.27 -14.96
CA LYS A 121 -13.04 -13.37 -15.88
C LYS A 121 -11.68 -13.09 -15.22
N ASP A 122 -11.64 -12.91 -13.89
CA ASP A 122 -10.35 -12.82 -13.20
C ASP A 122 -9.60 -14.15 -13.29
N LEU A 123 -8.27 -14.12 -13.15
CA LEU A 123 -7.44 -15.32 -13.23
C LEU A 123 -7.59 -16.25 -12.02
N VAL A 124 -8.34 -15.80 -11.00
CA VAL A 124 -8.63 -16.56 -9.78
C VAL A 124 -10.12 -16.50 -9.47
N ASP A 125 -10.63 -17.56 -8.84
CA ASP A 125 -11.98 -17.64 -8.30
C ASP A 125 -12.03 -16.98 -6.91
N TRP A 126 -12.60 -15.79 -6.84
CA TRP A 126 -12.75 -15.02 -5.60
C TRP A 126 -13.73 -15.62 -4.60
N ARG A 127 -14.51 -16.64 -4.98
CA ARG A 127 -15.38 -17.39 -4.06
C ARG A 127 -14.59 -18.42 -3.25
N LYS A 128 -13.35 -18.70 -3.65
CA LYS A 128 -12.43 -19.64 -3.00
C LYS A 128 -11.25 -18.90 -2.39
N PRO A 129 -10.58 -19.47 -1.38
CA PRO A 129 -9.38 -18.87 -0.81
C PRO A 129 -8.27 -18.72 -1.86
N LEU A 130 -7.59 -17.59 -1.85
CA LEU A 130 -6.67 -17.22 -2.93
C LEU A 130 -5.32 -17.93 -2.86
N LEU A 131 -4.85 -18.28 -1.66
CA LEU A 131 -3.46 -18.73 -1.48
C LEU A 131 -3.13 -19.98 -2.31
N TRP A 132 -4.06 -20.92 -2.42
CA TRP A 132 -3.87 -22.15 -3.20
C TRP A 132 -4.04 -21.95 -4.71
N GLN A 133 -4.59 -20.81 -5.13
CA GLN A 133 -4.82 -20.49 -6.53
C GLN A 133 -3.63 -19.75 -7.12
N VAL A 134 -3.01 -18.82 -6.37
CA VAL A 134 -1.99 -17.92 -6.91
C VAL A 134 -0.77 -18.64 -7.46
N GLY A 135 -0.37 -19.77 -6.87
CA GLY A 135 0.76 -20.55 -7.37
C GLY A 135 0.55 -21.12 -8.79
N HIS A 136 -0.70 -21.24 -9.25
CA HIS A 136 -1.02 -21.71 -10.61
C HIS A 136 -1.01 -20.58 -11.66
N LEU A 137 -0.84 -19.32 -11.24
CA LEU A 137 -0.84 -18.18 -12.18
C LEU A 137 0.42 -18.11 -13.03
N GLY A 138 1.52 -18.68 -12.54
CA GLY A 138 2.82 -18.71 -13.22
C GLY A 138 3.25 -17.34 -13.73
N GLU A 139 3.49 -17.22 -15.03
CA GLU A 139 3.95 -15.97 -15.66
C GLU A 139 2.97 -14.79 -15.50
N LYS A 140 1.67 -15.07 -15.33
CA LYS A 140 0.64 -14.05 -15.17
C LYS A 140 0.60 -13.46 -13.75
N TYR A 141 1.30 -14.08 -12.80
CA TYR A 141 1.27 -13.69 -11.39
C TYR A 141 1.75 -12.25 -11.18
N ASP A 142 2.89 -11.89 -11.76
CA ASP A 142 3.55 -10.59 -11.57
C ASP A 142 2.65 -9.42 -12.01
N GLU A 143 1.96 -9.56 -13.14
CA GLU A 143 1.00 -8.54 -13.57
C GLU A 143 -0.27 -8.56 -12.69
N TRP A 144 -0.79 -9.75 -12.39
CA TRP A 144 -2.03 -9.92 -11.64
C TRP A 144 -1.94 -9.38 -10.21
N VAL A 145 -0.81 -9.58 -9.53
CA VAL A 145 -0.61 -9.18 -8.13
C VAL A 145 -0.52 -7.65 -7.99
N HIS A 146 0.03 -6.97 -9.00
CA HIS A 146 0.16 -5.51 -9.06
C HIS A 146 -1.05 -4.82 -9.72
N GLN A 147 -2.21 -5.49 -9.74
CA GLN A 147 -3.51 -4.93 -10.11
C GLN A 147 -4.40 -4.85 -8.87
N PRO A 148 -4.36 -3.72 -8.13
CA PRO A 148 -4.98 -3.63 -6.81
C PRO A 148 -6.52 -3.73 -6.85
N VAL A 149 -7.12 -4.30 -5.79
CA VAL A 149 -8.57 -4.38 -5.53
C VAL A 149 -8.98 -3.80 -4.17
N THR A 150 -10.20 -3.25 -4.07
CA THR A 150 -10.78 -2.64 -2.87
C THR A 150 -11.38 -3.66 -1.89
N ARG A 151 -11.61 -4.89 -2.35
CA ARG A 151 -12.26 -5.94 -1.55
C ARG A 151 -11.26 -6.69 -0.66
N PRO A 152 -11.73 -7.18 0.50
CA PRO A 152 -10.90 -7.99 1.40
C PRO A 152 -10.49 -9.30 0.72
N ILE A 153 -9.31 -9.81 1.10
CA ILE A 153 -8.78 -11.08 0.62
C ILE A 153 -8.97 -12.16 1.68
N ARG A 154 -9.43 -13.33 1.24
CA ARG A 154 -9.41 -14.56 2.05
C ARG A 154 -8.31 -15.48 1.55
N LEU A 155 -7.42 -15.91 2.46
CA LEU A 155 -6.28 -16.77 2.13
C LEU A 155 -6.56 -18.25 2.40
N PHE A 156 -7.32 -18.56 3.45
CA PHE A 156 -7.55 -19.94 3.90
C PHE A 156 -9.03 -20.33 3.97
N HIS A 157 -9.31 -21.64 3.87
CA HIS A 157 -10.65 -22.17 4.09
C HIS A 157 -11.05 -22.11 5.57
N SER A 158 -10.15 -22.52 6.46
CA SER A 158 -10.37 -22.52 7.91
C SER A 158 -10.45 -21.10 8.45
N ASP A 159 -11.51 -20.77 9.17
CA ASP A 159 -11.65 -19.48 9.85
C ASP A 159 -10.57 -19.25 10.92
N LEU A 160 -10.09 -20.33 11.55
CA LEU A 160 -9.00 -20.26 12.54
C LEU A 160 -7.69 -19.81 11.87
N ILE A 161 -7.28 -20.48 10.80
CA ILE A 161 -6.04 -20.17 10.09
C ILE A 161 -6.14 -18.80 9.39
N GLU A 162 -7.31 -18.48 8.84
CA GLU A 162 -7.61 -17.15 8.30
C GLU A 162 -7.45 -16.08 9.38
N GLY A 163 -7.95 -16.33 10.60
CA GLY A 163 -7.78 -15.45 11.76
C GLY A 163 -6.31 -15.22 12.13
N LEU A 164 -5.48 -16.28 12.15
CA LEU A 164 -4.05 -16.18 12.44
C LEU A 164 -3.25 -15.39 11.39
N SER A 165 -3.78 -15.29 10.17
CA SER A 165 -3.17 -14.51 9.10
C SER A 165 -3.51 -13.02 9.16
N LYS A 166 -4.41 -12.61 10.06
CA LYS A 166 -4.87 -11.23 10.24
C LYS A 166 -4.29 -10.63 11.49
N THR A 167 -3.89 -9.36 11.43
CA THR A 167 -3.26 -8.64 12.53
C THR A 167 -3.77 -7.22 12.60
N VAL A 168 -4.14 -6.80 13.81
CA VAL A 168 -4.50 -5.41 14.12
C VAL A 168 -3.23 -4.61 14.37
N TRP A 169 -3.16 -3.40 13.81
CA TRP A 169 -1.95 -2.56 13.88
C TRP A 169 -1.47 -2.31 15.31
N TYR A 170 -2.37 -2.12 16.28
CA TYR A 170 -2.03 -1.83 17.66
C TYR A 170 -1.38 -3.03 18.39
N SER A 171 -1.50 -4.25 17.87
CA SER A 171 -0.81 -5.41 18.46
C SER A 171 0.71 -5.28 18.35
N VAL A 172 1.22 -4.65 17.28
CA VAL A 172 2.65 -4.42 17.05
C VAL A 172 3.26 -3.60 18.19
N PRO A 173 2.81 -2.37 18.49
CA PRO A 173 3.37 -1.62 19.62
C PRO A 173 3.08 -2.28 20.97
N ILE A 174 1.90 -2.89 21.18
CA ILE A 174 1.56 -3.55 22.45
C ILE A 174 2.54 -4.68 22.79
N ILE A 175 2.99 -5.45 21.79
CA ILE A 175 3.89 -6.59 22.00
C ILE A 175 5.35 -6.11 22.04
N TRP A 176 5.74 -5.31 21.07
CA TRP A 176 7.16 -5.02 20.85
C TRP A 176 7.68 -3.85 21.67
N VAL A 177 6.87 -2.83 21.99
CA VAL A 177 7.35 -1.69 22.81
C VAL A 177 7.73 -2.14 24.23
N PRO A 178 6.95 -2.97 24.95
CA PRO A 178 7.39 -3.50 26.23
C PRO A 178 8.70 -4.29 26.14
N LEU A 179 8.91 -5.05 25.06
CA LEU A 179 10.16 -5.78 24.83
C LEU A 179 11.33 -4.81 24.59
N VAL A 180 11.15 -3.78 23.76
CA VAL A 180 12.14 -2.71 23.55
C VAL A 180 12.50 -2.06 24.88
N LEU A 181 11.51 -1.71 25.72
CA LEU A 181 11.75 -1.08 27.03
C LEU A 181 12.51 -2.01 27.99
N TYR A 182 12.11 -3.28 28.06
CA TYR A 182 12.77 -4.29 28.90
C TYR A 182 14.22 -4.52 28.47
N LEU A 183 14.47 -4.74 27.18
CA LEU A 183 15.82 -4.96 26.65
C LEU A 183 16.69 -3.72 26.85
N SER A 184 16.13 -2.53 26.58
CA SER A 184 16.83 -1.26 26.80
C SER A 184 17.27 -1.09 28.25
N TRP A 185 16.36 -1.36 29.20
CA TRP A 185 16.68 -1.32 30.62
C TRP A 185 17.70 -2.38 31.03
N SER A 186 17.54 -3.62 30.56
CA SER A 186 18.44 -4.74 30.89
C SER A 186 19.88 -4.48 30.42
N TYR A 187 20.04 -4.07 29.15
CA TYR A 187 21.36 -3.79 28.60
C TYR A 187 21.96 -2.50 29.18
N TYR A 188 21.16 -1.48 29.46
CA TYR A 188 21.64 -0.29 30.17
C TYR A 188 22.23 -0.64 31.55
N ARG A 189 21.60 -1.54 32.31
CA ARG A 189 22.18 -2.03 33.58
C ARG A 189 23.49 -2.78 33.37
N THR A 190 23.60 -3.55 32.31
CA THR A 190 24.84 -4.27 31.95
C THR A 190 25.96 -3.27 31.62
N PHE A 191 25.67 -2.21 30.87
CA PHE A 191 26.59 -1.09 30.66
C PHE A 191 26.99 -0.39 31.96
N ALA A 192 26.06 -0.22 32.90
CA ALA A 192 26.33 0.43 34.18
C ALA A 192 27.27 -0.37 35.09
N GLN A 193 27.41 -1.69 34.89
CA GLN A 193 28.41 -2.52 35.59
C GLN A 193 29.85 -2.24 35.13
N GLY A 194 30.05 -1.59 33.98
CA GLY A 194 31.38 -1.19 33.49
C GLY A 194 32.21 -2.31 32.85
N ASN A 195 31.64 -3.51 32.70
CA ASN A 195 32.35 -4.70 32.20
C ASN A 195 32.16 -4.94 30.70
N VAL A 196 31.50 -4.02 29.98
CA VAL A 196 31.24 -4.18 28.54
C VAL A 196 32.50 -3.85 27.74
N ARG A 197 32.95 -4.81 26.94
CA ARG A 197 34.16 -4.70 26.12
C ARG A 197 33.91 -5.18 24.69
N LEU A 198 34.38 -4.42 23.71
CA LEU A 198 34.41 -4.80 22.30
C LEU A 198 35.51 -5.83 22.03
N PHE A 199 35.32 -6.58 20.95
CA PHE A 199 36.25 -7.59 20.43
C PHE A 199 36.51 -8.79 21.33
N THR A 200 35.85 -8.89 22.49
CA THR A 200 35.94 -10.05 23.38
C THR A 200 35.60 -11.37 22.69
N SER A 201 34.74 -11.35 21.67
CA SER A 201 34.42 -12.52 20.85
C SER A 201 35.55 -12.96 19.92
N PHE A 202 36.53 -12.10 19.64
CA PHE A 202 37.60 -12.34 18.64
C PHE A 202 39.01 -12.35 19.26
N THR A 203 39.27 -11.50 20.26
CA THR A 203 40.57 -11.36 20.93
C THR A 203 40.41 -10.84 22.35
N THR A 204 41.21 -11.37 23.28
CA THR A 204 41.30 -10.88 24.66
C THR A 204 42.34 -9.78 24.84
N GLU A 205 43.30 -9.65 23.93
CA GLU A 205 44.44 -8.72 24.06
C GLU A 205 44.08 -7.29 23.66
N TYR A 206 43.18 -7.13 22.68
CA TYR A 206 42.81 -5.81 22.13
C TYR A 206 41.37 -5.40 22.49
N THR A 207 40.91 -5.75 23.68
CA THR A 207 39.55 -5.40 24.10
C THR A 207 39.42 -3.90 24.38
N VAL A 208 38.42 -3.26 23.78
CA VAL A 208 38.13 -1.84 24.00
C VAL A 208 36.94 -1.71 24.95
N ALA A 209 37.12 -1.00 26.07
CA ALA A 209 36.03 -0.76 27.02
C ALA A 209 34.95 0.14 26.39
N VAL A 210 33.69 -0.27 26.53
CA VAL A 210 32.54 0.48 26.02
C VAL A 210 31.86 1.20 27.19
N PRO A 211 32.04 2.51 27.35
CA PRO A 211 31.43 3.23 28.45
C PRO A 211 29.92 3.29 28.28
N LYS A 212 29.20 3.36 29.41
CA LYS A 212 27.73 3.48 29.44
C LYS A 212 27.18 4.66 28.62
N SER A 213 27.98 5.70 28.41
CA SER A 213 27.62 6.87 27.58
C SER A 213 27.42 6.54 26.11
N MET A 214 27.94 5.41 25.61
CA MET A 214 27.72 4.96 24.23
C MET A 214 26.34 4.32 24.03
N PHE A 215 25.62 3.96 25.09
CA PHE A 215 24.32 3.29 24.99
C PHE A 215 23.32 4.03 24.08
N PRO A 216 23.06 5.34 24.23
CA PRO A 216 22.14 6.04 23.34
C PRO A 216 22.60 6.03 21.88
N GLY A 217 23.90 6.15 21.62
CA GLY A 217 24.46 6.10 20.27
C GLY A 217 24.27 4.74 19.60
N LEU A 218 24.53 3.65 20.34
CA LEU A 218 24.31 2.28 19.86
C LEU A 218 22.82 2.00 19.62
N PHE A 219 21.95 2.50 20.49
CA PHE A 219 20.51 2.37 20.33
C PHE A 219 20.04 3.10 19.07
N MET A 220 20.47 4.35 18.86
CA MET A 220 20.14 5.12 17.66
C MET A 220 20.73 4.52 16.39
N LEU A 221 21.92 3.92 16.46
CA LEU A 221 22.50 3.16 15.36
C LEU A 221 21.59 1.98 14.98
N GLY A 222 21.09 1.23 15.97
CA GLY A 222 20.10 0.18 15.75
C GLY A 222 18.85 0.67 15.01
N THR A 223 18.24 1.74 15.52
CA THR A 223 17.05 2.35 14.90
C THR A 223 17.32 2.78 13.46
N PHE A 224 18.49 3.37 13.19
CA PHE A 224 18.91 3.77 11.85
C PHE A 224 19.15 2.57 10.92
N LEU A 225 19.85 1.53 11.40
CA LEU A 225 20.10 0.30 10.64
C LEU A 225 18.81 -0.39 10.23
N TRP A 226 17.76 -0.32 11.05
CA TRP A 226 16.45 -0.83 10.64
C TRP A 226 15.95 -0.16 9.36
N SER A 227 16.10 1.15 9.20
CA SER A 227 15.65 1.82 7.97
C SER A 227 16.35 1.28 6.70
N LEU A 228 17.60 0.82 6.83
CA LEU A 228 18.31 0.14 5.75
C LEU A 228 17.77 -1.27 5.53
N ILE A 229 17.59 -2.04 6.61
CA ILE A 229 17.02 -3.40 6.56
C ILE A 229 15.63 -3.39 5.93
N GLU A 230 14.78 -2.44 6.33
CA GLU A 230 13.48 -2.16 5.73
C GLU A 230 13.61 -1.99 4.21
N TYR A 231 14.49 -1.11 3.74
CA TYR A 231 14.70 -0.88 2.32
C TYR A 231 15.15 -2.16 1.59
N LEU A 232 16.12 -2.89 2.16
CA LEU A 232 16.66 -4.11 1.56
C LEU A 232 15.62 -5.23 1.48
N ILE A 233 14.88 -5.46 2.57
CA ILE A 233 13.81 -6.46 2.60
C ILE A 233 12.70 -6.05 1.63
N HIS A 234 12.26 -4.79 1.66
CA HIS A 234 11.19 -4.33 0.80
C HIS A 234 11.57 -4.47 -0.69
N ARG A 235 12.79 -4.05 -1.07
CA ARG A 235 13.25 -4.13 -2.46
C ARG A 235 13.54 -5.55 -2.93
N PHE A 236 14.31 -6.31 -2.16
CA PHE A 236 14.91 -7.57 -2.65
C PHE A 236 14.12 -8.81 -2.22
N LEU A 237 13.44 -8.78 -1.08
CA LEU A 237 12.62 -9.90 -0.62
C LEU A 237 11.16 -9.71 -1.04
N PHE A 238 10.57 -8.56 -0.71
CA PHE A 238 9.15 -8.32 -0.91
C PHE A 238 8.80 -7.96 -2.37
N HIS A 239 9.74 -7.42 -3.13
CA HIS A 239 9.63 -7.17 -4.58
C HIS A 239 10.48 -8.13 -5.42
N MET A 240 10.80 -9.30 -4.87
CA MET A 240 11.37 -10.38 -5.68
C MET A 240 10.35 -10.80 -6.74
N LYS A 241 10.81 -11.10 -7.96
CA LYS A 241 9.97 -11.78 -8.95
C LYS A 241 10.16 -13.29 -8.77
N PRO A 242 9.19 -14.02 -8.18
CA PRO A 242 9.32 -15.47 -8.02
C PRO A 242 9.40 -16.14 -9.41
N PRO A 243 10.14 -17.25 -9.54
CA PRO A 243 10.15 -18.06 -10.76
C PRO A 243 8.73 -18.48 -11.16
N SER A 244 8.37 -18.29 -12.43
CA SER A 244 7.01 -18.54 -12.93
C SER A 244 6.61 -20.03 -12.94
N ASP A 245 7.59 -20.92 -12.87
CA ASP A 245 7.42 -22.36 -12.77
C ASP A 245 7.30 -22.85 -11.32
N SER A 246 7.56 -21.99 -10.32
CA SER A 246 7.53 -22.36 -8.91
C SER A 246 6.23 -22.00 -8.22
N TYR A 247 5.34 -22.99 -8.10
CA TYR A 247 4.07 -22.87 -7.37
C TYR A 247 4.25 -22.31 -5.94
N TYR A 248 5.18 -22.88 -5.16
CA TYR A 248 5.35 -22.52 -3.75
C TYR A 248 6.06 -21.17 -3.55
N LEU A 249 6.99 -20.77 -4.42
CA LEU A 249 7.63 -19.45 -4.29
C LEU A 249 6.65 -18.32 -4.64
N ILE A 250 5.75 -18.54 -5.60
CA ILE A 250 4.66 -17.60 -5.88
C ILE A 250 3.73 -17.47 -4.67
N MET A 251 3.34 -18.59 -4.04
CA MET A 251 2.56 -18.56 -2.80
C MET A 251 3.27 -17.80 -1.68
N LEU A 252 4.56 -18.08 -1.47
CA LEU A 252 5.36 -17.45 -0.43
C LEU A 252 5.44 -15.94 -0.64
N HIS A 253 5.77 -15.49 -1.86
CA HIS A 253 5.77 -14.07 -2.20
C HIS A 253 4.40 -13.42 -1.96
N PHE A 254 3.31 -14.11 -2.33
CA PHE A 254 1.95 -13.60 -2.10
C PHE A 254 1.65 -13.40 -0.61
N VAL A 255 2.02 -14.34 0.25
CA VAL A 255 1.80 -14.22 1.70
C VAL A 255 2.70 -13.16 2.33
N MET A 256 3.95 -13.01 1.87
CA MET A 256 4.86 -12.02 2.47
C MET A 256 4.52 -10.58 2.07
N HIS A 257 4.17 -10.32 0.81
CA HIS A 257 3.92 -8.95 0.34
C HIS A 257 2.91 -8.84 -0.82
N GLY A 258 2.79 -9.86 -1.67
CA GLY A 258 1.91 -9.77 -2.84
C GLY A 258 0.44 -9.50 -2.49
N GLN A 259 -0.06 -10.06 -1.38
CA GLN A 259 -1.41 -9.78 -0.88
C GLN A 259 -1.61 -8.30 -0.55
N HIS A 260 -0.56 -7.62 -0.09
CA HIS A 260 -0.61 -6.22 0.27
C HIS A 260 -0.71 -5.33 -0.97
N HIS A 261 0.06 -5.59 -2.03
CA HIS A 261 -0.11 -4.92 -3.33
C HIS A 261 -1.46 -5.23 -3.97
N LYS A 262 -1.96 -6.44 -3.76
CA LYS A 262 -3.26 -6.86 -4.32
C LYS A 262 -4.43 -6.19 -3.60
N ALA A 263 -4.40 -6.06 -2.27
CA ALA A 263 -5.43 -5.39 -1.48
C ALA A 263 -4.80 -4.38 -0.50
N PRO A 264 -4.32 -3.21 -0.99
CA PRO A 264 -3.53 -2.26 -0.20
C PRO A 264 -4.33 -1.57 0.92
N PHE A 265 -5.65 -1.71 0.94
CA PHE A 265 -6.51 -1.16 1.99
C PHE A 265 -7.19 -2.25 2.83
N ASP A 266 -6.71 -3.50 2.78
CA ASP A 266 -7.05 -4.50 3.79
C ASP A 266 -6.24 -4.22 5.07
N GLY A 267 -6.83 -3.46 5.99
CA GLY A 267 -6.17 -3.05 7.23
C GLY A 267 -5.79 -4.20 8.17
N SER A 268 -6.34 -5.40 7.94
CA SER A 268 -6.00 -6.59 8.73
C SER A 268 -4.77 -7.34 8.22
N ARG A 269 -4.23 -6.96 7.06
CA ARG A 269 -3.13 -7.66 6.36
C ARG A 269 -1.98 -6.73 5.99
N LEU A 270 -1.82 -5.64 6.73
CA LEU A 270 -0.83 -4.60 6.44
C LEU A 270 0.47 -4.75 7.26
N VAL A 271 0.36 -5.26 8.49
CA VAL A 271 1.49 -5.49 9.39
C VAL A 271 1.72 -6.99 9.53
N PHE A 272 2.96 -7.39 9.77
CA PHE A 272 3.28 -8.80 9.97
C PHE A 272 2.63 -9.32 11.27
N PRO A 273 2.02 -10.51 11.25
CA PRO A 273 1.51 -11.10 12.47
C PRO A 273 2.64 -11.35 13.49
N PRO A 274 2.40 -11.15 14.79
CA PRO A 274 3.47 -11.23 15.80
C PRO A 274 4.20 -12.58 15.83
N VAL A 275 3.50 -13.69 15.56
CA VAL A 275 4.11 -15.03 15.56
C VAL A 275 5.17 -15.19 14.46
N PRO A 276 4.86 -15.03 13.16
CA PRO A 276 5.88 -15.05 12.12
C PRO A 276 6.91 -13.93 12.28
N ALA A 277 6.51 -12.73 12.74
CA ALA A 277 7.45 -11.66 13.05
C ALA A 277 8.46 -12.08 14.13
N SER A 278 8.03 -12.81 15.17
CA SER A 278 8.88 -13.31 16.26
C SER A 278 10.00 -14.22 15.76
N LEU A 279 9.73 -15.05 14.74
CA LEU A 279 10.76 -15.93 14.15
C LEU A 279 11.85 -15.09 13.47
N VAL A 280 11.45 -14.10 12.67
CA VAL A 280 12.38 -13.21 11.97
C VAL A 280 13.17 -12.35 12.97
N ILE A 281 12.48 -11.77 13.96
CA ILE A 281 13.08 -10.99 15.05
C ILE A 281 14.07 -11.85 15.86
N GLY A 282 13.73 -13.11 16.15
CA GLY A 282 14.62 -14.05 16.83
C GLY A 282 15.90 -14.34 16.04
N VAL A 283 15.81 -14.49 14.72
CA VAL A 283 16.99 -14.62 13.85
C VAL A 283 17.86 -13.37 13.90
N PHE A 284 17.27 -12.17 13.79
CA PHE A 284 18.03 -10.92 13.92
C PHE A 284 18.71 -10.78 15.28
N TYR A 285 18.02 -11.17 16.36
CA TYR A 285 18.61 -11.16 17.71
C TYR A 285 19.83 -12.07 17.77
N LEU A 286 19.70 -13.33 17.33
CA LEU A 286 20.80 -14.30 17.32
C LEU A 286 21.97 -13.80 16.48
N CYS A 287 21.73 -13.24 15.29
CA CYS A 287 22.78 -12.64 14.47
C CYS A 287 23.53 -11.53 15.22
N MET A 288 22.83 -10.64 15.92
CA MET A 288 23.50 -9.59 16.72
C MET A 288 24.34 -10.17 17.85
N GLN A 289 23.85 -11.22 18.53
CA GLN A 289 24.58 -11.89 19.62
C GLN A 289 25.79 -12.70 19.15
N LEU A 290 25.79 -13.17 17.90
CA LEU A 290 26.93 -13.87 17.30
C LEU A 290 28.03 -12.92 16.81
N ILE A 291 27.67 -11.71 16.38
CA ILE A 291 28.61 -10.75 15.76
C ILE A 291 29.16 -9.76 16.79
N LEU A 292 28.38 -9.39 17.81
CA LEU A 292 28.71 -8.33 18.76
C LEU A 292 28.68 -8.84 20.20
N PRO A 293 29.46 -8.24 21.12
CA PRO A 293 29.34 -8.54 22.55
C PRO A 293 27.91 -8.33 23.04
N GLU A 294 27.46 -9.15 23.99
CA GLU A 294 26.05 -9.30 24.34
C GLU A 294 25.31 -7.96 24.56
N ALA A 295 25.89 -7.08 25.38
CA ALA A 295 25.31 -5.77 25.67
C ALA A 295 25.28 -4.83 24.45
N VAL A 296 26.33 -4.87 23.61
CA VAL A 296 26.41 -4.04 22.40
C VAL A 296 25.42 -4.53 21.36
N GLY A 297 25.44 -5.82 21.04
CA GLY A 297 24.51 -6.45 20.09
C GLY A 297 23.07 -6.33 20.56
N GLY A 298 22.82 -6.52 21.85
CA GLY A 298 21.52 -6.36 22.49
C GLY A 298 20.96 -4.94 22.41
N THR A 299 21.80 -3.92 22.64
CA THR A 299 21.37 -2.50 22.52
C THR A 299 21.09 -2.11 21.07
N VAL A 300 21.94 -2.52 20.12
CA VAL A 300 21.72 -2.29 18.69
C VAL A 300 20.43 -3.00 18.23
N PHE A 301 20.22 -4.24 18.68
CA PHE A 301 18.98 -4.96 18.42
C PHE A 301 17.74 -4.25 18.99
N ALA A 302 17.79 -3.78 20.24
CA ALA A 302 16.66 -3.08 20.85
C ALA A 302 16.28 -1.80 20.08
N GLY A 303 17.28 -1.04 19.62
CA GLY A 303 17.07 0.09 18.72
C GLY A 303 16.48 -0.33 17.38
N GLY A 304 17.00 -1.40 16.77
CA GLY A 304 16.47 -1.96 15.53
C GLY A 304 15.02 -2.42 15.64
N LEU A 305 14.65 -3.03 16.77
CA LEU A 305 13.27 -3.43 17.07
C LEU A 305 12.35 -2.22 17.23
N LEU A 306 12.81 -1.12 17.83
CA LEU A 306 12.07 0.14 17.81
C LEU A 306 11.90 0.66 16.38
N GLY A 307 12.97 0.61 15.58
CA GLY A 307 12.93 0.94 14.15
C GLY A 307 11.85 0.16 13.40
N TYR A 308 11.73 -1.15 13.67
CA TYR A 308 10.67 -2.00 13.15
C TYR A 308 9.27 -1.52 13.52
N VAL A 309 9.04 -1.22 14.80
CA VAL A 309 7.75 -0.67 15.25
C VAL A 309 7.44 0.65 14.54
N LEU A 310 8.41 1.56 14.44
CA LEU A 310 8.24 2.85 13.77
C LEU A 310 7.93 2.68 12.27
N TYR A 311 8.57 1.72 11.61
CA TYR A 311 8.29 1.35 10.23
C TYR A 311 6.84 0.88 10.06
N ASP A 312 6.40 -0.13 10.82
CA ASP A 312 5.06 -0.69 10.69
C ASP A 312 3.98 0.37 10.95
N MET A 313 4.19 1.23 11.95
CA MET A 313 3.24 2.31 12.28
C MET A 313 3.24 3.40 11.21
N THR A 314 4.40 3.74 10.66
CA THR A 314 4.50 4.68 9.55
C THR A 314 3.79 4.11 8.34
N HIS A 315 4.12 2.88 7.93
CA HIS A 315 3.48 2.19 6.82
C HIS A 315 1.95 2.15 6.96
N TYR A 316 1.46 1.78 8.14
CA TYR A 316 0.03 1.81 8.45
C TYR A 316 -0.59 3.20 8.30
N TYR A 317 0.07 4.22 8.83
CA TYR A 317 -0.38 5.60 8.69
C TYR A 317 -0.34 6.09 7.23
N LEU A 318 0.61 5.65 6.41
CA LEU A 318 0.66 6.03 4.99
C LEU A 318 -0.52 5.45 4.20
N HIS A 319 -1.01 4.26 4.57
CA HIS A 319 -2.19 3.66 3.95
C HIS A 319 -3.50 4.28 4.45
N PHE A 320 -3.68 4.39 5.77
CA PHE A 320 -4.99 4.71 6.36
C PHE A 320 -5.10 6.12 6.94
N GLY A 321 -3.98 6.79 7.20
CA GLY A 321 -3.94 8.15 7.70
C GLY A 321 -4.14 9.20 6.60
N SER A 322 -4.56 10.40 7.00
CA SER A 322 -4.62 11.58 6.11
C SER A 322 -3.64 12.65 6.60
N PRO A 323 -2.32 12.49 6.34
CA PRO A 323 -1.32 13.49 6.71
C PRO A 323 -1.63 14.85 6.10
N HIS A 324 -1.31 15.92 6.85
CA HIS A 324 -1.54 17.29 6.39
C HIS A 324 -0.69 17.60 5.15
N LYS A 325 -1.27 18.28 4.15
CA LYS A 325 -0.59 18.66 2.92
C LYS A 325 0.68 19.47 3.22
N GLY A 326 1.78 19.12 2.59
CA GLY A 326 3.09 19.76 2.80
C GLY A 326 3.90 19.21 3.98
N SER A 327 3.33 18.33 4.81
CA SER A 327 4.10 17.61 5.84
C SER A 327 5.02 16.55 5.22
N TYR A 328 6.04 16.15 5.98
CA TYR A 328 6.93 15.05 5.58
C TYR A 328 6.16 13.74 5.34
N LEU A 329 5.22 13.39 6.23
CA LEU A 329 4.38 12.19 6.09
C LEU A 329 3.46 12.26 4.86
N TYR A 330 3.00 13.45 4.46
CA TYR A 330 2.28 13.60 3.19
C TYR A 330 3.17 13.28 1.99
N SER A 331 4.42 13.74 2.03
CA SER A 331 5.40 13.43 0.98
C SER A 331 5.75 11.93 0.91
N LEU A 332 5.77 11.25 2.07
CA LEU A 332 5.96 9.80 2.15
C LEU A 332 4.73 9.06 1.66
N LYS A 333 3.52 9.47 2.04
CA LYS A 333 2.28 8.87 1.55
C LYS A 333 2.19 8.95 0.03
N ALA A 334 2.48 10.11 -0.55
CA ALA A 334 2.47 10.28 -2.00
C ALA A 334 3.52 9.39 -2.70
N HIS A 335 4.71 9.26 -2.12
CA HIS A 335 5.78 8.38 -2.61
C HIS A 335 5.38 6.91 -2.56
N HIS A 336 4.81 6.48 -1.43
CA HIS A 336 4.37 5.10 -1.22
C HIS A 336 3.15 4.71 -2.06
N VAL A 337 2.21 5.64 -2.28
CA VAL A 337 1.08 5.39 -3.18
C VAL A 337 1.55 5.29 -4.63
N LYS A 338 2.56 6.08 -5.05
CA LYS A 338 3.18 5.87 -6.37
C LYS A 338 3.82 4.49 -6.49
N HIS A 339 4.49 4.02 -5.44
CA HIS A 339 5.04 2.67 -5.40
C HIS A 339 3.96 1.60 -5.66
N HIS A 340 2.82 1.67 -4.97
CA HIS A 340 1.70 0.73 -5.15
C HIS A 340 1.01 0.81 -6.51
N PHE A 341 0.72 2.03 -6.97
CA PHE A 341 -0.21 2.23 -8.09
C PHE A 341 0.45 2.57 -9.42
N ALA A 342 1.73 2.96 -9.45
CA ALA A 342 2.38 3.46 -10.67
C ALA A 342 3.79 2.89 -10.93
N HIS A 343 4.59 2.70 -9.89
CA HIS A 343 6.02 2.42 -9.99
C HIS A 343 6.46 1.35 -8.97
N GLN A 344 5.99 0.12 -9.13
CA GLN A 344 6.25 -0.98 -8.19
C GLN A 344 7.74 -1.32 -8.04
N LYS A 345 8.55 -0.96 -9.04
CA LYS A 345 10.02 -1.14 -9.06
C LYS A 345 10.80 0.08 -8.54
N SER A 346 10.14 1.00 -7.84
CA SER A 346 10.74 2.22 -7.31
C SER A 346 10.02 2.65 -6.04
N GLY A 347 10.63 3.51 -5.23
CA GLY A 347 10.07 4.00 -3.97
C GLY A 347 9.97 2.93 -2.90
N PHE A 348 11.09 2.25 -2.63
CA PHE A 348 11.13 1.15 -1.68
C PHE A 348 11.28 1.64 -0.22
N GLY A 349 11.75 2.86 0.01
CA GLY A 349 11.84 3.45 1.34
C GLY A 349 10.47 3.90 1.86
N ILE A 350 10.00 3.30 2.94
CA ILE A 350 8.68 3.57 3.52
C ILE A 350 8.81 4.57 4.69
N SER A 351 9.71 4.31 5.64
CA SER A 351 9.98 5.21 6.77
C SER A 351 10.78 6.44 6.35
N THR A 352 11.58 6.32 5.30
CA THR A 352 12.42 7.39 4.76
C THR A 352 12.76 7.18 3.30
N LYS A 353 12.93 8.28 2.55
CA LYS A 353 13.40 8.26 1.16
C LYS A 353 14.92 8.15 1.03
N LEU A 354 15.67 8.21 2.13
CA LEU A 354 17.14 8.26 2.13
C LEU A 354 17.76 7.17 1.25
N TRP A 355 17.33 5.92 1.44
CA TRP A 355 17.86 4.79 0.69
C TRP A 355 17.43 4.79 -0.78
N ASP A 356 16.24 5.33 -1.10
CA ASP A 356 15.85 5.56 -2.49
C ASP A 356 16.75 6.60 -3.19
N TYR A 357 17.24 7.62 -2.47
CA TYR A 357 18.27 8.52 -3.00
C TYR A 357 19.60 7.78 -3.20
N CYS A 358 20.09 7.08 -2.18
CA CYS A 358 21.38 6.37 -2.22
C CYS A 358 21.45 5.32 -3.32
N PHE A 359 20.35 4.60 -3.56
CA PHE A 359 20.29 3.50 -4.53
C PHE A 359 19.59 3.88 -5.84
N HIS A 360 19.31 5.17 -6.06
CA HIS A 360 18.66 5.70 -7.27
C HIS A 360 17.32 5.01 -7.62
N THR A 361 16.49 4.78 -6.61
CA THR A 361 15.17 4.15 -6.76
C THR A 361 14.01 5.10 -6.44
N LEU A 362 14.20 6.42 -6.43
CA LEU A 362 13.11 7.37 -6.23
C LEU A 362 12.01 7.23 -7.28
N THR A 363 10.74 7.38 -6.87
CA THR A 363 9.65 7.46 -7.84
C THR A 363 9.78 8.76 -8.65
N PRO A 364 9.61 8.71 -9.98
CA PRO A 364 9.68 9.92 -10.80
C PRO A 364 8.59 10.93 -10.41
N GLU A 365 8.97 12.21 -10.35
CA GLU A 365 8.04 13.31 -10.05
C GLU A 365 7.22 13.72 -11.27
N LYS A 366 7.82 13.63 -12.46
CA LYS A 366 7.19 13.98 -13.74
C LYS A 366 7.08 12.73 -14.62
N PRO A 367 5.97 12.54 -15.37
CA PRO A 367 5.96 11.53 -16.40
C PRO A 367 7.10 11.86 -17.37
N HIS A 368 8.05 10.94 -17.54
CA HIS A 368 8.99 11.03 -18.65
C HIS A 368 8.15 11.15 -19.92
N LEU A 369 8.12 12.36 -20.50
CA LEU A 369 7.83 12.51 -21.91
C LEU A 369 8.84 11.61 -22.60
N LYS A 370 8.37 10.52 -23.21
CA LYS A 370 9.21 9.75 -24.12
C LYS A 370 9.70 10.74 -25.17
N THR A 371 10.95 11.17 -25.05
CA THR A 371 11.70 11.71 -26.17
C THR A 371 11.77 10.59 -27.20
N GLN A 372 11.09 10.80 -28.32
CA GLN A 372 11.18 9.95 -29.52
C GLN A 372 12.61 9.94 -30.04
#